data_AF-A0A4U1JJ40-F1
#
_entry.id   AF-A0A4U1JJ40-F1
#
_cell.length_a   1.000
_cell.length_b   1.000
_cell.length_c   1.000
_cell.angle_alpha   90.00
_cell.angle_beta   90.00
_cell.angle_gamma   90.00
#
_symmetry.space_group_name_H-M   'P 1'
#
loop_
_entity.id
_entity.type
_entity.pdbx_description
1 polymer ?
#
loop_
_entity_poly.entity_id
_entity_poly.type
_entity_poly.pdbx_seq_one_letter_code
_entity_poly.pdbx_strand_id
1 'polypeptide(L)'
;MRTRLLLGPALALATITLATRVNAQQPDVAPPPPPPPPSATNPAPPPPAVPTPPQANPFPAPPAGPLTPTPGVPAPPPPPGSAANGASLPPPPAPPPGAGPYAPYPPGPYAPYPPGPYPQPPPNGAWGRGYALPLPGWSTEVPTQKVKRWYGWQTLIGVVAGDLVSVVGMGTPITYVGIAGHVLTGPIVHWAHGHVGKGFASLGLNVGLPLGGGLLGLMAGAGTGYEAIGYVAIGALVGYVAAPALDMAVFSTETVEAPQESVKGARAILPSSVTVVPMMGQDRMGLSVMGLF
;
A
#
# COMPACT_ATOMS: atom_id res chain seq x y z
N MET A 1 15.68 18.78 -9.47
CA MET A 1 14.93 19.75 -8.64
C MET A 1 14.34 19.00 -7.46
N ARG A 2 14.71 19.38 -6.22
CA ARG A 2 14.30 18.73 -4.97
C ARG A 2 13.14 19.51 -4.36
N THR A 3 11.91 19.13 -4.69
CA THR A 3 10.72 19.71 -4.04
C THR A 3 10.43 18.90 -2.79
N ARG A 4 10.79 19.44 -1.62
CA ARG A 4 10.42 18.86 -0.32
C ARG A 4 8.92 19.13 -0.11
N LEU A 5 8.09 18.08 -0.15
CA LEU A 5 6.68 18.16 0.26
C LEU A 5 6.60 18.41 1.77
N LEU A 6 6.14 19.60 2.14
CA LEU A 6 5.80 20.00 3.51
C LEU A 6 4.29 19.78 3.73
N LEU A 7 3.83 18.52 3.74
CA LEU A 7 2.42 18.19 3.99
C LEU A 7 2.23 17.23 5.18
N GLY A 8 3.08 17.35 6.20
CA GLY A 8 3.16 16.38 7.32
C GLY A 8 2.56 16.76 8.69
N PRO A 9 2.50 18.02 9.16
CA PRO A 9 2.25 18.24 10.59
C PRO A 9 0.79 18.43 11.01
N ALA A 10 -0.14 18.68 10.08
CA ALA A 10 -1.51 19.08 10.46
C ALA A 10 -2.36 17.93 11.03
N LEU A 11 -2.13 16.68 10.62
CA LEU A 11 -2.90 15.54 11.12
C LEU A 11 -2.45 15.07 12.51
N ALA A 12 -1.18 15.29 12.89
CA ALA A 12 -0.64 14.87 14.18
C ALA A 12 -1.16 15.71 15.36
N LEU A 13 -1.57 16.96 15.13
CA LEU A 13 -2.07 17.85 16.18
C LEU A 13 -3.49 17.51 16.66
N ALA A 14 -4.32 16.91 15.80
CA ALA A 14 -5.72 16.63 16.14
C ALA A 14 -5.85 15.50 17.18
N THR A 15 -4.95 14.50 17.13
CA THR A 15 -4.97 13.35 18.04
C THR A 15 -4.52 13.72 19.47
N ILE A 16 -3.59 14.67 19.60
CA ILE A 16 -3.06 15.12 20.90
C ILE A 16 -4.13 15.91 21.69
N THR A 17 -5.01 16.63 21.00
CA THR A 17 -6.05 17.46 21.64
C THR A 17 -7.18 16.63 22.27
N LEU A 18 -7.39 15.40 21.83
CA LEU A 18 -8.48 14.56 22.35
C LEU A 18 -8.09 13.84 23.67
N ALA A 19 -6.82 13.49 23.84
CA ALA A 19 -6.33 12.80 25.04
C ALA A 19 -6.34 13.69 26.30
N THR A 20 -6.20 15.01 26.15
CA THR A 20 -6.20 15.95 27.29
C THR A 20 -7.61 16.27 27.80
N ARG A 21 -8.67 16.14 26.97
CA ARG A 21 -10.05 16.41 27.41
C ARG A 21 -10.68 15.31 28.25
N VAL A 22 -10.26 14.06 28.08
CA VAL A 22 -10.82 12.93 28.86
C VAL A 22 -10.39 13.01 30.33
N ASN A 23 -9.24 13.62 30.64
CA ASN A 23 -8.75 13.74 32.02
C ASN A 23 -9.35 14.91 32.82
N ALA A 24 -10.12 15.81 32.18
CA ALA A 24 -10.70 16.99 32.84
C ALA A 24 -12.13 16.78 33.37
N GLN A 25 -12.72 15.60 33.18
CA GLN A 25 -14.05 15.24 33.70
C GLN A 25 -13.98 14.04 34.63
N GLN A 26 -13.09 14.07 35.63
CA GLN A 26 -13.33 13.26 36.82
C GLN A 26 -14.39 14.00 37.65
N PRO A 27 -15.63 13.49 37.75
CA PRO A 27 -16.62 14.07 38.66
C PRO A 27 -16.04 14.07 40.08
N ASP A 28 -16.40 15.09 40.87
CA ASP A 28 -16.09 15.21 42.29
C ASP A 28 -16.71 14.01 43.04
N VAL A 29 -16.02 12.87 43.04
CA VAL A 29 -16.42 11.68 43.79
C VAL A 29 -15.94 11.91 45.21
N ALA A 30 -16.89 11.99 46.14
CA ALA A 30 -16.62 12.06 47.56
C ALA A 30 -15.58 11.01 47.97
N PRO A 31 -14.62 11.33 48.85
CA PRO A 31 -13.59 10.40 49.27
C PRO A 31 -14.23 9.09 49.76
N PRO A 32 -13.68 7.93 49.38
CA PRO A 32 -14.23 6.66 49.81
C PRO A 32 -14.25 6.59 51.35
N PRO A 33 -15.28 5.97 51.95
CA PRO A 33 -15.31 5.77 53.39
C PRO A 33 -14.06 4.99 53.85
N PRO A 34 -13.59 5.23 55.08
CA PRO A 34 -12.44 4.51 55.62
C PRO A 34 -12.69 3.00 55.56
N PRO A 35 -11.66 2.20 55.26
CA PRO A 35 -11.80 0.75 55.18
C PRO A 35 -12.27 0.21 56.54
N PRO A 36 -13.15 -0.82 56.54
CA PRO A 36 -13.53 -1.50 57.77
C PRO A 36 -12.29 -2.07 58.46
N PRO A 37 -12.29 -2.17 59.81
CA PRO A 37 -11.20 -2.80 60.54
C PRO A 37 -10.98 -4.23 60.03
N PRO A 38 -9.72 -4.71 59.98
CA PRO A 38 -9.41 -6.04 59.46
C PRO A 38 -10.14 -7.11 60.28
N SER A 39 -11.09 -7.79 59.65
CA SER A 39 -11.70 -9.00 60.20
C SER A 39 -10.60 -10.03 60.45
N ALA A 40 -10.63 -10.65 61.62
CA ALA A 40 -9.72 -11.70 62.04
C ALA A 40 -9.48 -12.71 60.89
N THR A 41 -8.21 -12.90 60.58
CA THR A 41 -7.70 -13.70 59.46
C THR A 41 -8.25 -15.12 59.49
N ASN A 42 -9.03 -15.48 58.48
CA ASN A 42 -9.25 -16.89 58.16
C ASN A 42 -7.90 -17.51 57.74
N PRO A 43 -7.59 -18.74 58.21
CA PRO A 43 -6.37 -19.43 57.82
C PRO A 43 -6.32 -19.63 56.31
N ALA A 44 -5.13 -19.43 55.74
CA ALA A 44 -4.90 -19.54 54.30
C ALA A 44 -5.30 -20.94 53.80
N PRO A 45 -6.03 -21.04 52.67
CA PRO A 45 -6.32 -22.32 52.06
C PRO A 45 -5.01 -23.00 51.59
N PRO A 46 -4.93 -24.34 51.63
CA PRO A 46 -3.76 -25.06 51.17
C PRO A 46 -3.49 -24.79 49.69
N PRO A 47 -2.22 -24.78 49.25
CA PRO A 47 -1.87 -24.54 47.86
C PRO A 47 -2.50 -25.60 46.94
N PRO A 48 -3.00 -25.21 45.76
CA PRO A 48 -3.56 -26.14 44.80
C PRO A 48 -2.49 -27.14 44.33
N ALA A 49 -2.91 -28.41 44.18
CA ALA A 49 -2.03 -29.47 43.71
C ALA A 49 -1.47 -29.14 42.31
N VAL A 50 -0.16 -29.32 42.14
CA VAL A 50 0.54 -29.11 40.87
C VAL A 50 0.04 -30.17 39.87
N PRO A 51 -0.55 -29.78 38.73
CA PRO A 51 -0.98 -30.73 37.72
C PRO A 51 0.23 -31.41 37.07
N THR A 52 0.21 -32.74 37.03
CA THR A 52 1.21 -33.57 36.37
C THR A 52 1.23 -33.26 34.87
N PRO A 53 2.39 -32.99 34.25
CA PRO A 53 2.45 -32.71 32.82
C PRO A 53 1.99 -33.94 32.01
N PRO A 54 1.19 -33.73 30.96
CA PRO A 54 0.71 -34.82 30.11
C PRO A 54 1.89 -35.51 29.42
N GLN A 55 1.93 -36.84 29.50
CA GLN A 55 2.87 -37.67 28.75
C GLN A 55 2.69 -37.41 27.25
N ALA A 56 3.78 -37.02 26.60
CA ALA A 56 3.82 -36.85 25.15
C ALA A 56 3.63 -38.21 24.47
N ASN A 57 2.46 -38.41 23.85
CA ASN A 57 2.25 -39.53 22.94
C ASN A 57 3.08 -39.29 21.66
N PRO A 58 3.99 -40.20 21.27
CA PRO A 58 4.68 -40.10 20.01
C PRO A 58 3.70 -40.34 18.86
N PHE A 59 3.49 -39.33 18.03
CA PHE A 59 2.75 -39.49 16.77
C PHE A 59 3.52 -40.45 15.84
N PRO A 60 2.86 -41.45 15.23
CA PRO A 60 3.49 -42.30 14.23
C PRO A 60 3.81 -41.48 12.97
N ALA A 61 5.01 -41.71 12.42
CA ALA A 61 5.44 -41.10 11.16
C ALA A 61 4.50 -41.51 10.01
N PRO A 62 4.14 -40.58 9.11
CA PRO A 62 3.32 -40.92 7.95
C PRO A 62 4.07 -41.85 6.98
N PRO A 63 3.38 -42.83 6.37
CA PRO A 63 4.00 -43.75 5.42
C PRO A 63 4.43 -43.03 4.14
N ALA A 64 5.65 -43.30 3.68
CA ALA A 64 6.19 -42.83 2.41
C ALA A 64 5.48 -43.55 1.24
N GLY A 65 4.45 -42.92 0.68
CA GLY A 65 3.80 -43.35 -0.56
C GLY A 65 4.43 -42.68 -1.80
N PRO A 66 4.46 -43.35 -2.96
CA PRO A 66 4.96 -42.78 -4.20
C PRO A 66 4.05 -41.66 -4.71
N LEU A 67 4.65 -40.52 -5.06
CA LEU A 67 3.99 -39.35 -5.63
C LEU A 67 3.54 -39.67 -7.08
N THR A 68 2.26 -40.01 -7.25
CA THR A 68 1.63 -40.00 -8.58
C THR A 68 1.38 -38.55 -9.02
N PRO A 69 1.75 -38.15 -10.25
CA PRO A 69 1.48 -36.80 -10.75
C PRO A 69 -0.03 -36.58 -10.90
N THR A 70 -0.54 -35.57 -10.20
CA THR A 70 -1.93 -35.14 -10.25
C THR A 70 -2.28 -34.67 -11.68
N PRO A 71 -3.30 -35.25 -12.34
CA PRO A 71 -3.81 -34.76 -13.62
C PRO A 71 -4.26 -33.30 -13.52
N GLY A 72 -3.92 -32.53 -14.54
CA GLY A 72 -3.98 -31.06 -14.58
C GLY A 72 -5.27 -30.44 -14.02
N VAL A 73 -5.09 -29.59 -13.01
CA VAL A 73 -6.11 -28.64 -12.57
C VAL A 73 -6.32 -27.63 -13.70
N PRO A 74 -7.55 -27.48 -14.24
CA PRO A 74 -7.87 -26.44 -15.21
C PRO A 74 -7.53 -25.07 -14.63
N ALA A 75 -6.90 -24.21 -15.43
CA ALA A 75 -6.63 -22.83 -15.03
C ALA A 75 -7.93 -22.15 -14.57
N PRO A 76 -7.92 -21.38 -13.47
CA PRO A 76 -9.11 -20.68 -13.00
C PRO A 76 -9.60 -19.71 -14.08
N PRO A 77 -10.92 -19.55 -14.24
CA PRO A 77 -11.48 -18.59 -15.19
C PRO A 77 -10.98 -17.17 -14.86
N PRO A 78 -10.77 -16.32 -15.88
CA PRO A 78 -10.41 -14.93 -15.65
C PRO A 78 -11.48 -14.24 -14.78
N PRO A 79 -11.08 -13.33 -13.88
CA PRO A 79 -12.00 -12.66 -12.98
C PRO A 79 -13.12 -11.94 -13.78
N PRO A 80 -14.41 -12.14 -13.42
CA PRO A 80 -15.50 -11.40 -14.03
C PRO A 80 -15.46 -9.96 -13.52
N GLY A 81 -14.91 -9.04 -14.31
CA GLY A 81 -14.84 -7.64 -13.91
C GLY A 81 -13.82 -6.80 -14.66
N SER A 82 -13.95 -6.71 -15.98
CA SER A 82 -13.44 -5.58 -16.76
C SER A 82 -14.38 -5.36 -17.93
N ALA A 83 -15.65 -5.11 -17.60
CA ALA A 83 -16.53 -4.41 -18.52
C ALA A 83 -15.87 -3.05 -18.77
N ALA A 84 -15.33 -2.90 -19.97
CA ALA A 84 -14.86 -1.62 -20.47
C ALA A 84 -15.99 -0.61 -20.25
N ASN A 85 -15.76 0.34 -19.35
CA ASN A 85 -16.59 1.53 -19.27
C ASN A 85 -16.61 2.11 -20.68
N GLY A 86 -17.81 2.18 -21.28
CA GLY A 86 -18.06 2.72 -22.61
C GLY A 86 -17.83 4.23 -22.67
N ALA A 87 -16.64 4.69 -22.28
CA ALA A 87 -16.15 6.00 -22.65
C ALA A 87 -15.98 5.97 -24.17
N SER A 88 -16.94 6.55 -24.88
CA SER A 88 -16.78 6.92 -26.27
C SER A 88 -15.44 7.63 -26.42
N LEU A 89 -14.55 7.06 -27.23
CA LEU A 89 -13.31 7.71 -27.61
C LEU A 89 -13.63 9.14 -28.06
N PRO A 90 -12.84 10.15 -27.65
CA PRO A 90 -13.04 11.50 -28.15
C PRO A 90 -13.03 11.47 -29.68
N PRO A 91 -13.88 12.27 -30.35
CA PRO A 91 -13.88 12.34 -31.81
C PRO A 91 -12.47 12.69 -32.30
N PRO A 92 -12.05 12.11 -33.44
CA PRO A 92 -10.73 12.40 -33.99
C PRO A 92 -10.54 13.92 -34.17
N PRO A 93 -9.33 14.45 -33.95
CA PRO A 93 -9.05 15.87 -34.14
C PRO A 93 -9.52 16.33 -35.52
N ALA A 94 -10.17 17.49 -35.57
CA ALA A 94 -10.53 18.11 -36.84
C ALA A 94 -9.27 18.26 -37.71
N PRO A 95 -9.33 17.94 -39.01
CA PRO A 95 -8.19 18.14 -39.90
C PRO A 95 -7.75 19.62 -39.86
N PRO A 96 -6.44 19.90 -39.99
CA PRO A 96 -5.93 21.25 -39.95
C PRO A 96 -6.61 22.12 -41.02
N PRO A 97 -6.95 23.39 -40.70
CA PRO A 97 -7.51 24.33 -41.66
C PRO A 97 -6.59 24.45 -42.88
N GLY A 98 -7.05 24.02 -44.05
CA GLY A 98 -6.27 24.04 -45.30
C GLY A 98 -5.90 22.66 -45.87
N ALA A 99 -6.24 21.55 -45.20
CA ALA A 99 -6.25 20.24 -45.84
C ALA A 99 -7.41 20.17 -46.86
N GLY A 100 -7.15 20.63 -48.08
CA GLY A 100 -8.08 20.50 -49.19
C GLY A 100 -8.46 19.04 -49.43
N PRO A 101 -9.62 18.77 -50.04
CA PRO A 101 -9.99 17.41 -50.46
C PRO A 101 -8.85 16.86 -51.31
N TYR A 102 -8.36 15.68 -50.92
CA TYR A 102 -7.28 14.94 -51.59
C TYR A 102 -7.33 15.17 -53.10
N ALA A 103 -6.34 15.88 -53.63
CA ALA A 103 -6.11 15.90 -55.06
C ALA A 103 -5.93 14.43 -55.49
N PRO A 104 -6.70 13.92 -56.46
CA PRO A 104 -6.50 12.58 -56.97
C PRO A 104 -5.04 12.46 -57.39
N TYR A 105 -4.32 11.51 -56.80
CA TYR A 105 -2.99 11.18 -57.28
C TYR A 105 -3.12 10.85 -58.78
N PRO A 106 -2.32 11.47 -59.66
CA PRO A 106 -2.33 11.09 -61.06
C PRO A 106 -1.98 9.60 -61.16
N PRO A 107 -2.73 8.80 -61.93
CA PRO A 107 -2.42 7.40 -62.13
C PRO A 107 -1.04 7.30 -62.77
N GLY A 108 -0.03 7.02 -61.94
CA GLY A 108 1.29 6.66 -62.43
C GLY A 108 1.21 5.34 -63.21
N PRO A 109 2.09 5.11 -64.19
CA PRO A 109 2.18 3.85 -64.91
C PRO A 109 2.75 2.79 -63.97
N TYR A 110 1.90 2.24 -63.10
CA TYR A 110 2.24 1.03 -62.36
C TYR A 110 2.22 -0.12 -63.36
N ALA A 111 3.39 -0.68 -63.65
CA ALA A 111 3.47 -1.96 -64.34
C ALA A 111 2.61 -2.97 -63.57
N PRO A 112 1.76 -3.76 -64.25
CA PRO A 112 0.97 -4.79 -63.59
C PRO A 112 1.93 -5.72 -62.85
N TYR A 113 1.78 -5.79 -61.53
CA TYR A 113 2.52 -6.75 -60.73
C TYR A 113 2.22 -8.14 -61.29
N PRO A 114 3.25 -8.96 -61.58
CA PRO A 114 3.01 -10.34 -61.99
C PRO A 114 2.20 -11.04 -60.90
N PRO A 115 1.20 -11.87 -61.26
CA PRO A 115 0.42 -12.65 -60.31
C PRO A 115 1.32 -13.69 -59.65
N GLY A 116 2.06 -13.26 -58.63
CA GLY A 116 2.76 -14.15 -57.72
C GLY A 116 1.74 -14.83 -56.79
N PRO A 117 2.02 -16.06 -56.32
CA PRO A 117 1.18 -16.72 -55.35
C PRO A 117 1.06 -15.82 -54.12
N TYR A 118 -0.16 -15.31 -53.87
CA TYR A 118 -0.46 -14.63 -52.62
C TYR A 118 -0.11 -15.60 -51.48
N PRO A 119 0.85 -15.27 -50.59
CA PRO A 119 1.16 -16.12 -49.46
C PRO A 119 -0.13 -16.28 -48.66
N GLN A 120 -0.65 -17.51 -48.62
CA GLN A 120 -1.87 -17.77 -47.87
C GLN A 120 -1.63 -17.41 -46.40
N PRO A 121 -2.56 -16.70 -45.77
CA PRO A 121 -2.40 -16.37 -44.37
C PRO A 121 -2.30 -17.66 -43.54
N PRO A 122 -1.28 -17.82 -42.68
CA PRO A 122 -1.13 -19.01 -41.86
C PRO A 122 -2.42 -19.25 -41.06
N PRO A 123 -2.94 -20.49 -41.00
CA PRO A 123 -4.31 -20.76 -40.53
C PRO A 123 -4.59 -20.55 -39.02
N ASN A 124 -3.68 -19.92 -38.26
CA ASN A 124 -3.62 -20.13 -36.80
C ASN A 124 -3.51 -18.84 -35.97
N GLY A 125 -3.97 -17.68 -36.45
CA GLY A 125 -3.95 -16.45 -35.63
C GLY A 125 -2.55 -15.95 -35.23
N ALA A 126 -1.49 -16.45 -35.89
CA ALA A 126 -0.10 -16.06 -35.64
C ALA A 126 0.24 -14.63 -36.14
N TRP A 127 -0.75 -13.89 -36.63
CA TRP A 127 -0.62 -12.50 -37.08
C TRP A 127 -0.44 -11.47 -35.95
N GLY A 128 -0.58 -11.89 -34.68
CA GLY A 128 -0.41 -10.99 -33.52
C GLY A 128 1.04 -10.82 -33.02
N ARG A 129 1.97 -11.66 -33.45
CA ARG A 129 3.40 -11.49 -33.16
C ARG A 129 4.10 -11.19 -34.48
N GLY A 130 4.30 -9.89 -34.73
CA GLY A 130 4.93 -9.40 -35.94
C GLY A 130 6.17 -10.21 -36.30
N TYR A 131 6.14 -10.80 -37.49
CA TYR A 131 7.29 -11.32 -38.20
C TYR A 131 8.16 -10.14 -38.63
N ALA A 132 8.70 -9.39 -37.66
CA ALA A 132 9.96 -8.70 -37.90
C ALA A 132 10.99 -9.82 -38.05
N LEU A 133 11.15 -10.31 -39.29
CA LEU A 133 12.25 -11.19 -39.63
C LEU A 133 13.52 -10.52 -39.07
N PRO A 134 14.25 -11.16 -38.15
CA PRO A 134 15.43 -10.58 -37.56
C PRO A 134 16.43 -10.39 -38.70
N LEU A 135 16.55 -9.15 -39.19
CA LEU A 135 17.64 -8.76 -40.05
C LEU A 135 18.93 -9.09 -39.28
N PRO A 136 19.83 -9.92 -39.84
CA PRO A 136 21.08 -10.26 -39.17
C PRO A 136 21.83 -8.96 -38.81
N GLY A 137 21.97 -8.68 -37.51
CA GLY A 137 22.67 -7.50 -37.01
C GLY A 137 21.81 -6.45 -36.29
N TRP A 138 20.48 -6.59 -36.22
CA TRP A 138 19.63 -5.72 -35.40
C TRP A 138 19.19 -6.45 -34.13
N SER A 139 19.80 -6.11 -32.99
CA SER A 139 19.30 -6.50 -31.68
C SER A 139 17.92 -5.86 -31.47
N THR A 140 16.87 -6.68 -31.44
CA THR A 140 15.49 -6.26 -31.11
C THR A 140 15.29 -6.04 -29.61
N GLU A 141 16.35 -6.14 -28.82
CA GLU A 141 16.33 -5.74 -27.41
C GLU A 141 16.06 -4.25 -27.34
N VAL A 142 14.80 -3.89 -27.05
CA VAL A 142 14.45 -2.54 -26.66
C VAL A 142 15.27 -2.24 -25.42
N PRO A 143 16.16 -1.24 -25.44
CA PRO A 143 16.97 -0.92 -24.28
C PRO A 143 16.04 -0.67 -23.09
N THR A 144 16.25 -1.40 -22.00
CA THR A 144 15.49 -1.23 -20.76
C THR A 144 16.25 -0.32 -19.82
N GLN A 145 15.56 0.64 -19.23
CA GLN A 145 16.13 1.50 -18.19
C GLN A 145 15.62 1.07 -16.81
N LYS A 146 16.52 1.00 -15.84
CA LYS A 146 16.17 0.84 -14.42
C LYS A 146 15.61 2.14 -13.88
N VAL A 147 14.32 2.17 -13.58
CA VAL A 147 13.61 3.32 -13.00
C VAL A 147 13.21 2.99 -11.57
N LYS A 148 13.33 3.97 -10.66
CA LYS A 148 12.85 3.81 -9.27
C LYS A 148 11.36 4.17 -9.20
N ARG A 149 10.53 3.24 -8.75
CA ARG A 149 9.10 3.46 -8.47
C ARG A 149 8.89 3.54 -6.96
N TRP A 150 8.12 4.54 -6.52
CA TRP A 150 7.73 4.69 -5.12
C TRP A 150 6.35 4.10 -4.89
N TYR A 151 6.24 3.20 -3.90
CA TYR A 151 4.98 2.54 -3.53
C TYR A 151 4.55 2.84 -2.09
N GLY A 152 5.19 3.81 -1.42
CA GLY A 152 4.89 4.14 -0.02
C GLY A 152 3.46 4.61 0.24
N TRP A 153 2.77 5.13 -0.78
CA TRP A 153 1.35 5.50 -0.67
C TRP A 153 0.44 4.31 -0.30
N GLN A 154 0.82 3.07 -0.66
CA GLN A 154 0.04 1.88 -0.31
C GLN A 154 0.14 1.58 1.19
N THR A 155 1.35 1.72 1.75
CA THR A 155 1.57 1.65 3.20
C THR A 155 0.77 2.73 3.91
N LEU A 156 0.76 3.96 3.38
CA LEU A 156 0.01 5.07 3.97
C LEU A 156 -1.48 4.76 4.12
N ILE A 157 -2.12 4.20 3.08
CA ILE A 157 -3.55 3.86 3.14
C ILE A 157 -3.83 2.83 4.23
N GLY A 158 -3.05 1.75 4.30
CA GLY A 158 -3.28 0.71 5.32
C GLY A 158 -3.01 1.20 6.75
N VAL A 159 -1.99 2.05 6.93
CA VAL A 159 -1.68 2.68 8.23
C VAL A 159 -2.83 3.57 8.67
N VAL A 160 -3.32 4.45 7.80
CA VAL A 160 -4.47 5.34 8.11
C VAL A 160 -5.74 4.52 8.41
N ALA A 161 -6.00 3.44 7.67
CA ALA A 161 -7.12 2.56 7.94
C ALA A 161 -6.99 1.89 9.33
N GLY A 162 -5.80 1.38 9.67
CA GLY A 162 -5.51 0.82 11.00
C GLY A 162 -5.66 1.83 12.13
N ASP A 163 -5.22 3.07 11.92
CA ASP A 163 -5.37 4.17 12.87
C ASP A 163 -6.84 4.53 13.09
N LEU A 164 -7.63 4.62 12.01
CA LEU A 164 -9.07 4.87 12.11
C LEU A 164 -9.79 3.77 12.89
N VAL A 165 -9.47 2.50 12.63
CA VAL A 165 -10.02 1.36 13.40
C VAL A 165 -9.60 1.44 14.86
N SER A 166 -8.36 1.83 15.15
CA SER A 166 -7.85 2.01 16.52
C SER A 166 -8.63 3.08 17.28
N VAL A 167 -8.86 4.22 16.63
CA VAL A 167 -9.59 5.36 17.21
C VAL A 167 -11.06 5.03 17.42
N VAL A 168 -11.74 4.45 16.42
CA VAL A 168 -13.15 4.05 16.53
C VAL A 168 -13.35 2.97 17.60
N GLY A 169 -12.40 2.03 17.71
CA GLY A 169 -12.46 0.95 18.69
C GLY A 169 -12.06 1.33 20.11
N MET A 170 -11.65 2.58 20.37
CA MET A 170 -11.02 2.99 21.63
C MET A 170 -11.79 2.53 22.87
N GLY A 171 -11.13 1.80 23.76
CA GLY A 171 -11.74 1.21 24.96
C GLY A 171 -12.39 -0.15 24.74
N THR A 172 -12.27 -0.74 23.55
CA THR A 172 -12.78 -2.08 23.21
C THR A 172 -11.68 -2.96 22.62
N PRO A 173 -11.88 -4.29 22.52
CA PRO A 173 -10.92 -5.18 21.87
C PRO A 173 -10.62 -4.83 20.40
N ILE A 174 -11.50 -4.08 19.72
CA ILE A 174 -11.32 -3.66 18.32
C ILE A 174 -10.09 -2.75 18.17
N THR A 175 -9.70 -1.99 19.20
CA THR A 175 -8.49 -1.17 19.16
C THR A 175 -7.25 -2.00 18.85
N TYR A 176 -7.14 -3.22 19.39
CA TYR A 176 -5.98 -4.09 19.12
C TYR A 176 -5.91 -4.54 17.66
N VAL A 177 -7.06 -4.69 17.00
CA VAL A 177 -7.12 -4.98 15.55
C VAL A 177 -6.60 -3.80 14.75
N GLY A 178 -6.97 -2.58 15.12
CA GLY A 178 -6.46 -1.37 14.48
C GLY A 178 -4.95 -1.20 14.65
N ILE A 179 -4.44 -1.40 15.87
CA ILE A 179 -3.00 -1.32 16.17
C ILE A 179 -2.23 -2.41 15.40
N ALA A 180 -2.74 -3.64 15.37
CA ALA A 180 -2.15 -4.71 14.57
C ALA A 180 -2.15 -4.35 13.08
N GLY A 181 -3.23 -3.77 12.57
CA GLY A 181 -3.34 -3.26 11.21
C GLY A 181 -2.27 -2.20 10.90
N HIS A 182 -2.09 -1.22 11.79
CA HIS A 182 -1.05 -0.21 11.67
C HIS A 182 0.35 -0.84 11.58
N VAL A 183 0.70 -1.71 12.53
CA VAL A 183 2.03 -2.31 12.64
C VAL A 183 2.34 -3.26 11.47
N LEU A 184 1.36 -4.03 11.01
CA LEU A 184 1.55 -5.06 10.00
C LEU A 184 1.41 -4.55 8.56
N THR A 185 0.83 -3.37 8.33
CA THR A 185 0.64 -2.84 6.97
C THR A 185 1.96 -2.71 6.21
N GLY A 186 2.97 -2.05 6.79
CA GLY A 186 4.28 -1.88 6.15
C GLY A 186 4.94 -3.21 5.77
N PRO A 187 5.10 -4.16 6.72
CA PRO A 187 5.64 -5.49 6.44
C PRO A 187 4.90 -6.23 5.33
N ILE A 188 3.56 -6.25 5.38
CA ILE A 188 2.73 -6.93 4.36
C ILE A 188 2.96 -6.31 2.98
N VAL A 189 2.97 -4.98 2.87
CA VAL A 189 3.22 -4.29 1.60
C VAL A 189 4.61 -4.61 1.07
N HIS A 190 5.65 -4.58 1.91
CA HIS A 190 7.01 -4.94 1.48
C HIS A 190 7.12 -6.40 1.03
N TRP A 191 6.47 -7.33 1.72
CA TRP A 191 6.43 -8.73 1.33
C TRP A 191 5.68 -8.95 0.02
N ALA A 192 4.59 -8.22 -0.22
CA ALA A 192 3.86 -8.26 -1.49
C ALA A 192 4.71 -7.81 -2.70
N HIS A 193 5.71 -6.95 -2.49
CA HIS A 193 6.69 -6.55 -3.52
C HIS A 193 7.93 -7.47 -3.56
N GLY A 194 7.92 -8.60 -2.85
CA GLY A 194 9.04 -9.54 -2.80
C GLY A 194 10.24 -9.06 -1.98
N HIS A 195 10.08 -8.03 -1.14
CA HIS A 195 11.16 -7.42 -0.36
C HIS A 195 11.18 -7.92 1.09
N VAL A 196 11.44 -9.22 1.29
CA VAL A 196 11.36 -9.89 2.60
C VAL A 196 12.18 -9.19 3.69
N GLY A 197 13.45 -8.87 3.41
CA GLY A 197 14.33 -8.20 4.36
C GLY A 197 13.84 -6.80 4.76
N LYS A 198 13.27 -6.04 3.82
CA LYS A 198 12.67 -4.72 4.11
C LYS A 198 11.40 -4.87 4.96
N GLY A 199 10.61 -5.91 4.74
CA GLY A 199 9.41 -6.17 5.55
C GLY A 199 9.75 -6.46 7.02
N PHE A 200 10.81 -7.23 7.31
CA PHE A 200 11.26 -7.42 8.69
C PHE A 200 11.87 -6.14 9.30
N ALA A 201 12.63 -5.37 8.52
CA ALA A 201 13.13 -4.08 8.97
C ALA A 201 11.99 -3.11 9.31
N SER A 202 10.96 -3.05 8.47
CA SER A 202 9.72 -2.31 8.69
C SER A 202 9.01 -2.74 9.96
N LEU A 203 8.87 -4.05 10.19
CA LEU A 203 8.24 -4.59 11.40
C LEU A 203 9.02 -4.17 12.66
N GLY A 204 10.35 -4.35 12.64
CA GLY A 204 11.23 -3.95 13.73
C GLY A 204 11.17 -2.46 14.00
N LEU A 205 11.01 -1.64 12.96
CA LEU A 205 10.90 -0.19 13.08
C LEU A 205 9.53 0.22 13.66
N ASN A 206 8.43 -0.39 13.20
CA ASN A 206 7.07 -0.13 13.70
C ASN A 206 6.82 -0.61 15.14
N VAL A 207 7.53 -1.64 15.60
CA VAL A 207 7.46 -2.07 17.01
C VAL A 207 8.52 -1.35 17.85
N GLY A 208 9.73 -1.21 17.32
CA GLY A 208 10.89 -0.70 18.04
C GLY A 208 10.81 0.80 18.33
N LEU A 209 10.33 1.63 17.40
CA LEU A 209 10.25 3.08 17.62
C LEU A 209 9.19 3.47 18.66
N PRO A 210 7.97 2.91 18.70
CA PRO A 210 7.05 3.17 19.81
C PRO A 210 7.62 2.75 21.17
N LEU A 211 8.23 1.55 21.26
CA LEU A 211 8.81 1.07 22.51
C LEU A 211 10.01 1.92 22.95
N GLY A 212 10.93 2.20 22.02
CA GLY A 212 12.10 3.06 22.26
C GLY A 212 11.70 4.49 22.58
N GLY A 213 10.70 5.04 21.89
CA GLY A 213 10.12 6.35 22.17
C GLY A 213 9.49 6.40 23.55
N GLY A 214 8.75 5.37 23.95
CA GLY A 214 8.18 5.25 25.30
C GLY A 214 9.26 5.20 26.38
N LEU A 215 10.34 4.45 26.17
CA LEU A 215 11.50 4.41 27.08
C LEU A 215 12.21 5.76 27.17
N LEU A 216 12.40 6.46 26.05
CA LEU A 216 12.95 7.81 26.05
C LEU A 216 12.03 8.79 26.77
N GLY A 217 10.71 8.65 26.60
CA GLY A 217 9.71 9.39 27.36
C GLY A 217 9.84 9.13 28.86
N LEU A 218 9.98 7.87 29.27
CA LEU A 218 10.21 7.49 30.67
C LEU A 218 11.47 8.18 31.25
N MET A 219 12.57 8.18 30.50
CA MET A 219 13.83 8.79 30.93
C MET A 219 13.77 10.33 30.94
N ALA A 220 12.97 10.92 30.05
CA ALA A 220 12.79 12.37 29.99
C ALA A 220 11.84 12.90 31.09
N GLY A 221 10.96 12.06 31.63
CA GLY A 221 10.07 12.41 32.72
C GLY A 221 10.79 12.42 34.07
N ALA A 222 10.87 13.58 34.73
CA ALA A 222 11.42 13.69 36.09
C ALA A 222 10.39 13.34 37.20
N GLY A 223 9.15 13.02 36.83
CA GLY A 223 8.03 12.80 37.75
C GLY A 223 7.84 11.33 38.18
N THR A 224 7.04 11.13 39.22
CA THR A 224 6.59 9.80 39.67
C THR A 224 5.09 9.62 39.42
N GLY A 225 4.62 8.40 39.20
CA GLY A 225 3.20 8.11 39.04
C GLY A 225 2.66 8.53 37.67
N TYR A 226 1.54 9.26 37.64
CA TYR A 226 0.82 9.60 36.40
C TYR A 226 1.62 10.48 35.44
N GLU A 227 2.51 11.34 35.95
CA GLU A 227 3.37 12.17 35.10
C GLU A 227 4.31 11.30 34.24
N ALA A 228 4.94 10.29 34.84
CA ALA A 228 5.81 9.35 34.12
C ALA A 228 5.06 8.60 33.03
N ILE A 229 3.83 8.15 33.31
CA ILE A 229 2.96 7.49 32.32
C ILE A 229 2.64 8.45 31.16
N GLY A 230 2.38 9.72 31.46
CA GLY A 230 2.16 10.76 30.45
C GLY A 230 3.34 10.90 29.49
N TYR A 231 4.57 10.99 30.01
CA TYR A 231 5.76 11.09 29.16
C TYR A 231 6.02 9.81 28.35
N VAL A 232 5.80 8.62 28.93
CA VAL A 232 5.86 7.34 28.19
C VAL A 232 4.87 7.34 27.03
N ALA A 233 3.63 7.77 27.28
CA ALA A 233 2.59 7.80 26.25
C ALA A 233 2.94 8.78 25.12
N ILE A 234 3.45 9.99 25.46
CA ILE A 234 3.91 10.96 24.46
C ILE A 234 5.06 10.40 23.64
N GLY A 235 6.07 9.83 24.29
CA GLY A 235 7.22 9.24 23.61
C GLY A 235 6.84 8.08 22.69
N ALA A 236 5.96 7.20 23.16
CA ALA A 236 5.44 6.10 22.37
C ALA A 236 4.61 6.59 21.17
N LEU A 237 3.78 7.62 21.35
CA LEU A 237 2.98 8.22 20.27
C LEU A 237 3.87 8.88 19.20
N VAL A 238 4.93 9.57 19.60
CA VAL A 238 5.93 10.12 18.66
C VAL A 238 6.58 8.99 17.87
N GLY A 239 6.99 7.91 18.53
CA GLY A 239 7.53 6.71 17.88
C GLY A 239 6.54 6.05 16.92
N TYR A 240 5.27 5.97 17.31
CA TYR A 240 4.15 5.42 16.53
C TYR A 240 3.92 6.18 15.23
N VAL A 241 3.97 7.50 15.25
CA VAL A 241 3.82 8.32 14.03
C VAL A 241 5.10 8.33 13.19
N ALA A 242 6.27 8.40 13.84
CA ALA A 242 7.56 8.46 13.15
C ALA A 242 7.88 7.17 12.40
N ALA A 243 7.44 6.02 12.91
CA ALA A 243 7.76 4.73 12.32
C ALA A 243 7.26 4.56 10.87
N PRO A 244 5.95 4.66 10.58
CA PRO A 244 5.46 4.58 9.22
C PRO A 244 6.09 5.62 8.28
N ALA A 245 6.35 6.83 8.79
CA ALA A 245 6.97 7.88 7.99
C ALA A 245 8.39 7.51 7.53
N LEU A 246 9.20 6.93 8.42
CA LEU A 246 10.54 6.45 8.10
C LEU A 246 10.49 5.22 7.18
N ASP A 247 9.56 4.30 7.41
CA ASP A 247 9.32 3.13 6.56
C ASP A 247 9.05 3.55 5.10
N MET A 248 8.09 4.47 4.91
CA MET A 248 7.71 5.00 3.60
C MET A 248 8.83 5.75 2.88
N ALA A 249 9.65 6.48 3.65
CA ALA A 249 10.74 7.29 3.11
C ALA A 249 11.97 6.45 2.72
N VAL A 250 12.29 5.42 3.51
CA VAL A 250 13.54 4.66 3.37
C VAL A 250 13.33 3.37 2.59
N PHE A 251 12.23 2.64 2.83
CA PHE A 251 12.06 1.29 2.33
C PHE A 251 11.12 1.16 1.13
N SER A 252 10.16 2.06 0.95
CA SER A 252 9.10 1.95 -0.07
C SER A 252 9.48 2.42 -1.48
N THR A 253 10.68 2.07 -1.93
CA THR A 253 11.10 2.19 -3.33
C THR A 253 11.52 0.85 -3.89
N GLU A 254 11.15 0.61 -5.14
CA GLU A 254 11.58 -0.55 -5.94
C GLU A 254 12.21 -0.07 -7.25
N THR A 255 13.10 -0.89 -7.81
CA THR A 255 13.68 -0.63 -9.11
C THR A 255 12.97 -1.52 -10.11
N VAL A 256 12.31 -0.91 -11.09
CA VAL A 256 11.59 -1.60 -12.17
C VAL A 256 12.32 -1.35 -13.47
N GLU A 257 12.43 -2.37 -14.31
CA GLU A 257 12.91 -2.22 -15.68
C GLU A 257 11.75 -1.71 -16.52
N ALA A 258 11.83 -0.44 -16.89
CA ALA A 258 10.89 0.17 -17.83
C ALA A 258 11.53 0.13 -19.23
N PRO A 259 10.75 -0.10 -20.30
CA PRO A 259 11.22 0.20 -21.65
C PRO A 259 11.77 1.62 -21.65
N GLN A 260 12.97 1.83 -22.20
CA GLN A 260 13.49 3.17 -22.35
C GLN A 260 12.50 3.90 -23.27
N GLU A 261 11.64 4.74 -22.70
CA GLU A 261 10.83 5.64 -23.51
C GLU A 261 11.83 6.40 -24.36
N SER A 262 11.80 6.13 -25.67
CA SER A 262 12.45 6.97 -26.65
C SER A 262 12.02 8.37 -26.30
N VAL A 263 12.95 9.18 -25.80
CA VAL A 263 12.74 10.59 -25.50
C VAL A 263 12.44 11.25 -26.85
N LYS A 264 11.19 11.11 -27.33
CA LYS A 264 10.68 11.80 -28.51
C LYS A 264 10.68 13.26 -28.11
N GLY A 265 11.69 13.96 -28.63
CA GLY A 265 12.21 15.24 -28.16
C GLY A 265 11.22 16.16 -27.48
N ALA A 266 11.55 16.56 -26.26
CA ALA A 266 11.37 17.89 -25.64
C ALA A 266 10.01 18.62 -25.76
N ARG A 267 8.94 18.02 -26.28
CA ARG A 267 7.63 18.67 -26.48
C ARG A 267 6.51 18.26 -25.52
N ALA A 268 6.78 17.38 -24.56
CA ALA A 268 5.79 17.00 -23.54
C ALA A 268 6.32 17.28 -22.13
N ILE A 269 6.66 18.55 -21.86
CA ILE A 269 6.84 19.03 -20.49
C ILE A 269 5.48 19.53 -20.00
N LEU A 270 4.56 18.61 -19.72
CA LEU A 270 3.56 18.86 -18.70
C LEU A 270 3.56 17.62 -17.81
N PRO A 271 4.02 17.72 -16.55
CA PRO A 271 3.93 16.61 -15.63
C PRO A 271 2.45 16.19 -15.56
N SER A 272 2.19 14.89 -15.56
CA SER A 272 0.87 14.32 -15.33
C SER A 272 0.36 14.78 -13.97
N SER A 273 -0.28 15.95 -13.96
CA SER A 273 -0.83 16.57 -12.77
C SER A 273 -2.20 15.96 -12.54
N VAL A 274 -2.34 15.28 -11.41
CA VAL A 274 -3.66 15.00 -10.85
C VAL A 274 -4.17 16.35 -10.37
N THR A 275 -5.09 16.95 -11.12
CA THR A 275 -5.72 18.21 -10.74
C THR A 275 -7.07 17.89 -10.15
N VAL A 276 -7.23 18.27 -8.90
CA VAL A 276 -8.49 18.18 -8.19
C VAL A 276 -9.23 19.49 -8.47
N VAL A 277 -10.26 19.43 -9.31
CA VAL A 277 -11.05 20.61 -9.68
C VAL A 277 -12.35 20.58 -8.89
N PRO A 278 -12.63 21.59 -8.04
CA PRO A 278 -13.94 21.71 -7.43
C PRO A 278 -14.96 22.02 -8.53
N MET A 279 -15.97 21.17 -8.71
CA MET A 279 -17.12 21.48 -9.55
C MET A 279 -18.20 22.11 -8.66
N MET A 280 -18.47 23.39 -8.90
CA MET A 280 -19.56 24.13 -8.27
C MET A 280 -20.59 24.45 -9.35
N GLY A 281 -21.58 23.55 -9.51
CA GLY A 281 -22.77 23.80 -10.31
C GLY A 281 -23.90 24.33 -9.42
N GLN A 282 -24.91 24.98 -10.03
CA GLN A 282 -26.06 25.54 -9.29
C GLN A 282 -26.80 24.50 -8.42
N ASP A 283 -26.75 23.21 -8.80
CA ASP A 283 -27.49 22.15 -8.10
C ASP A 283 -26.59 21.03 -7.57
N ARG A 284 -25.26 21.09 -7.78
CA ARG A 284 -24.32 20.02 -7.40
C ARG A 284 -22.97 20.59 -7.01
N MET A 285 -22.54 20.30 -5.78
CA MET A 285 -21.17 20.48 -5.33
C MET A 285 -20.49 19.12 -5.33
N GLY A 286 -19.38 18.99 -6.05
CA GLY A 286 -18.66 17.74 -6.17
C GLY A 286 -17.16 17.96 -6.37
N LEU A 287 -16.38 16.96 -5.99
CA LEU A 287 -14.94 16.91 -6.18
C LEU A 287 -14.66 16.02 -7.40
N SER A 288 -14.17 16.61 -8.49
CA SER A 288 -13.77 15.87 -9.68
C SER A 288 -12.26 15.72 -9.69
N VAL A 289 -11.79 14.48 -9.82
CA VAL A 289 -10.37 14.17 -9.99
C VAL A 289 -10.13 13.96 -11.48
N MET A 290 -9.48 14.92 -12.13
CA MET A 290 -9.03 14.77 -13.51
C MET A 290 -7.54 14.42 -13.51
N GLY A 291 -7.22 13.27 -14.08
CA GLY A 291 -5.86 12.90 -14.48
C GLY A 291 -5.78 12.90 -16.00
N LEU A 292 -4.72 13.49 -16.57
CA LEU A 292 -4.29 13.15 -17.92
C LEU A 292 -3.46 11.88 -17.80
N PHE A 293 -4.08 10.75 -18.16
CA PHE A 293 -3.45 9.44 -18.33
C PHE A 293 -3.40 9.08 -19.81
#